data_AF-A0A5N7WRU6-F1
#
_entry.id   AF-A0A5N7WRU6-F1
#
_cell.length_a   1.000
_cell.length_b   1.000
_cell.length_c   1.000
_cell.angle_alpha   90.00
_cell.angle_beta   90.00
_cell.angle_gamma   90.00
#
_symmetry.space_group_name_H-M   'P 1'
#
loop_
_entity.id
_entity.type
_entity.pdbx_description
1 polymer ?
#
loop_
_entity_poly.entity_id
_entity_poly.type
_entity_poly.pdbx_seq_one_letter_code
_entity_poly.pdbx_strand_id
1 'polypeptide(L)'
;MAQPRNNTKASAFRKPKEAEGKALRVVAKRDGFRRAGREWHGATVVPTSELDDQQYLQLTTDPMLDAILVDLPAESASDSKTE
;
A
#
# COMPACT_ATOMS: atom_id res chain seq x y z
N MET A 1 4.04 19.56 39.13
CA MET A 1 2.63 19.58 38.69
C MET A 1 2.60 19.71 37.16
N ALA A 2 1.67 18.99 36.51
CA ALA A 2 1.33 18.95 35.07
C ALA A 2 2.31 18.21 34.13
N GLN A 3 1.93 17.28 33.24
CA GLN A 3 0.71 16.50 32.90
C GLN A 3 1.18 15.43 31.87
N PRO A 4 0.73 14.16 31.88
CA PRO A 4 1.00 13.22 30.79
C PRO A 4 0.06 13.52 29.62
N ARG A 5 0.60 13.91 28.46
CA ARG A 5 -0.17 14.06 27.23
C ARG A 5 -0.35 12.68 26.58
N ASN A 6 -1.48 12.03 26.88
CA ASN A 6 -2.00 10.88 26.14
C ASN A 6 -1.98 11.17 24.64
N ASN A 7 -1.14 10.45 23.89
CA ASN A 7 -1.12 10.57 22.43
C ASN A 7 -0.91 9.20 21.81
N THR A 8 -1.98 8.40 21.73
CA THR A 8 -1.98 7.17 20.94
C THR A 8 -3.29 7.02 20.19
N LYS A 9 -3.43 7.78 19.11
CA LYS A 9 -4.04 7.25 17.88
C LYS A 9 -2.95 7.01 16.84
N ALA A 10 -1.93 6.23 17.22
CA ALA A 10 -1.14 5.49 16.25
C ALA A 10 -1.96 4.22 15.92
N SER A 11 -3.06 4.41 15.18
CA SER A 11 -3.84 3.30 14.64
C SER A 11 -2.93 2.57 13.66
N ALA A 12 -2.36 1.47 14.17
CA ALA A 12 -1.66 0.39 13.50
C ALA A 12 -1.51 0.54 11.97
N PHE A 13 -0.44 1.20 11.53
CA PHE A 13 0.14 1.07 10.19
C PHE A 13 0.81 -0.31 10.00
N ARG A 14 0.30 -1.34 10.67
CA ARG A 14 0.79 -2.72 10.55
C ARG A 14 -0.11 -3.43 9.57
N LYS A 15 0.49 -4.17 8.65
CA LYS A 15 -0.25 -4.99 7.70
C LYS A 15 -1.24 -5.88 8.49
N PRO A 16 -2.54 -5.88 8.15
CA PRO A 16 -3.50 -6.70 8.87
C PRO A 16 -3.06 -8.17 8.76
N LYS A 17 -2.88 -8.82 9.91
CA LYS A 17 -2.32 -10.18 10.03
C LYS A 17 -3.23 -11.28 9.44
N GLU A 18 -4.49 -10.92 9.14
CA GLU A 18 -5.53 -11.75 8.50
C GLU A 18 -5.96 -11.11 7.17
N ALA A 19 -5.00 -10.89 6.27
CA ALA A 19 -5.22 -10.27 4.97
C ALA A 19 -5.38 -11.28 3.82
N GLU A 20 -5.90 -12.47 4.11
CA GLU A 20 -6.37 -13.38 3.06
C GLU A 20 -7.52 -12.68 2.30
N GLY A 21 -7.23 -12.29 1.04
CA GLY A 21 -8.18 -11.57 0.18
C GLY A 21 -8.02 -10.05 0.10
N LYS A 22 -7.01 -9.44 0.75
CA LYS A 22 -6.82 -7.97 0.68
C LYS A 22 -5.72 -7.56 -0.29
N ALA A 23 -6.00 -6.56 -1.10
CA ALA A 23 -5.06 -5.88 -1.99
C ALA A 23 -4.74 -4.48 -1.49
N LEU A 24 -3.57 -4.00 -1.91
CA LEU A 24 -3.25 -2.60 -1.95
C LEU A 24 -3.33 -2.12 -3.40
N ARG A 25 -4.32 -1.29 -3.71
CA ARG A 25 -4.35 -0.53 -4.95
C ARG A 25 -3.42 0.65 -4.80
N VAL A 26 -2.34 0.66 -5.55
CA VAL A 26 -1.31 1.70 -5.57
C VAL A 26 -1.46 2.50 -6.86
N VAL A 27 -1.71 3.80 -6.74
CA VAL A 27 -1.76 4.72 -7.88
C VAL A 27 -0.55 5.64 -7.84
N ALA A 28 0.31 5.53 -8.85
CA ALA A 28 1.46 6.41 -8.99
C ALA A 28 1.03 7.76 -9.56
N LYS A 29 1.35 8.83 -8.84
CA LYS A 29 1.14 10.21 -9.35
C LYS A 29 2.12 10.57 -10.46
N ARG A 30 3.29 9.93 -10.44
CA ARG A 30 4.34 10.08 -11.45
C ARG A 30 4.61 8.73 -12.09
N ASP A 31 4.53 8.69 -13.40
CA ASP A 31 4.84 7.49 -14.17
C ASP A 31 6.33 7.12 -14.02
N GLY A 32 6.63 5.82 -13.92
CA GLY A 32 7.98 5.33 -13.67
C GLY A 32 8.51 5.60 -12.25
N PHE A 33 7.62 5.80 -11.26
CA PHE A 33 8.05 6.01 -9.88
C PHE A 33 8.50 4.70 -9.24
N ARG A 34 9.67 4.67 -8.61
CA ARG A 34 10.21 3.46 -7.98
C ARG A 34 10.09 3.50 -6.46
N ARG A 35 9.43 2.49 -5.90
CA ARG A 35 9.28 2.30 -4.44
C ARG A 35 9.10 0.83 -4.08
N ALA A 36 9.54 0.43 -2.90
CA ALA A 36 9.47 -0.98 -2.46
C ALA A 36 10.16 -1.97 -3.42
N GLY A 37 11.15 -1.52 -4.20
CA GLY A 37 11.86 -2.34 -5.18
C GLY A 37 11.08 -2.61 -6.48
N ARG A 38 9.95 -1.94 -6.69
CA ARG A 38 9.15 -2.04 -7.92
C ARG A 38 8.96 -0.67 -8.56
N GLU A 39 8.79 -0.65 -9.87
CA GLU A 39 8.39 0.54 -10.63
C GLU A 39 6.88 0.57 -10.75
N TRP A 40 6.29 1.74 -10.56
CA TRP A 40 4.85 1.96 -10.54
C TRP A 40 4.44 2.88 -11.69
N HIS A 41 3.39 2.49 -12.39
CA HIS A 41 2.79 3.21 -13.50
C HIS A 41 1.28 3.20 -13.33
N GLY A 42 0.65 4.37 -13.53
CA GLY A 42 -0.80 4.50 -13.39
C GLY A 42 -1.35 3.88 -12.09
N ALA A 43 -2.43 3.10 -12.21
CA ALA A 43 -3.03 2.37 -11.10
C ALA A 43 -2.70 0.87 -11.19
N THR A 44 -2.08 0.34 -10.14
CA THR A 44 -1.71 -1.06 -10.03
C THR A 44 -2.34 -1.66 -8.78
N VAL A 45 -2.88 -2.87 -8.87
CA VAL A 45 -3.40 -3.61 -7.71
C VAL A 45 -2.40 -4.68 -7.34
N VAL A 46 -1.93 -4.67 -6.10
CA VAL A 46 -0.98 -5.67 -5.59
C VAL A 46 -1.54 -6.34 -4.35
N PRO A 47 -1.63 -7.67 -4.30
CA PRO A 47 -2.05 -8.39 -3.12
C PRO A 47 -1.17 -8.00 -1.93
N THR A 48 -1.80 -7.73 -0.79
CA THR A 48 -1.02 -7.44 0.42
C THR A 48 -0.15 -8.64 0.78
N SER A 49 -0.58 -9.89 0.52
CA SER A 49 0.23 -11.10 0.70
C SER A 49 1.58 -11.09 -0.03
N GLU A 50 1.70 -10.39 -1.16
CA GLU A 50 2.96 -10.25 -1.92
C GLU A 50 3.87 -9.13 -1.41
N LEU A 51 3.38 -8.27 -0.51
CA LEU A 51 4.10 -7.14 0.04
C LEU A 51 4.63 -7.47 1.43
N ASP A 52 5.90 -7.21 1.70
CA ASP A 52 6.41 -7.23 3.07
C ASP A 52 5.84 -6.06 3.90
N ASP A 53 5.85 -6.17 5.23
CA ASP A 53 5.45 -5.08 6.13
C ASP A 53 6.21 -3.77 5.84
N GLN A 54 7.51 -3.85 5.53
CA GLN A 54 8.31 -2.68 5.14
C GLN A 54 7.85 -2.09 3.81
N GLN A 55 7.53 -2.94 2.82
CA GLN A 55 7.07 -2.51 1.51
C GLN A 55 5.70 -1.84 1.62
N TYR A 56 4.78 -2.45 2.35
CA TYR A 56 3.45 -1.90 2.62
C TYR A 56 3.54 -0.51 3.27
N LEU A 57 4.39 -0.35 4.29
CA LEU A 57 4.65 0.94 4.94
C LEU A 57 5.19 1.98 3.96
N GLN A 58 6.16 1.59 3.13
CA GLN A 58 6.73 2.49 2.14
C GLN A 58 5.70 2.97 1.12
N LEU A 59 4.78 2.10 0.70
CA LEU A 59 3.73 2.45 -0.28
C LEU A 59 2.65 3.32 0.34
N THR A 60 2.29 3.07 1.60
CA THR A 60 1.22 3.79 2.31
C THR A 60 1.66 5.12 2.93
N THR A 61 2.96 5.32 3.13
CA THR A 61 3.53 6.57 3.67
C THR A 61 4.04 7.51 2.58
N ASP A 62 4.31 6.99 1.38
CA ASP A 62 4.90 7.80 0.32
C ASP A 62 3.88 8.75 -0.33
N PRO A 63 4.12 10.06 -0.38
CA PRO A 63 3.15 11.02 -0.92
C PRO A 63 2.99 10.96 -2.45
N MET A 64 3.93 10.33 -3.17
CA MET A 64 3.86 10.13 -4.62
C MET A 64 3.02 8.92 -5.01
N LEU A 65 2.65 8.10 -4.03
CA LEU A 65 1.79 6.94 -4.21
C LEU A 65 0.49 7.14 -3.45
N ASP A 66 -0.62 6.90 -4.13
CA ASP A 66 -1.92 6.81 -3.48
C ASP A 66 -2.22 5.34 -3.23
N ALA A 67 -2.12 4.91 -1.97
CA ALA A 67 -2.25 3.52 -1.57
C ALA A 67 -3.59 3.31 -0.85
N ILE A 68 -4.49 2.58 -1.51
CA ILE A 68 -5.85 2.31 -1.05
C ILE A 68 -5.97 0.82 -0.78
N LEU A 69 -6.32 0.44 0.45
CA LEU A 69 -6.62 -0.94 0.78
C LEU A 69 -7.98 -1.31 0.15
N VAL A 70 -7.99 -2.32 -0.70
CA VAL A 70 -9.19 -2.81 -1.39
C VAL A 70 -9.35 -4.31 -1.18
N ASP A 71 -10.59 -4.78 -1.25
CA ASP A 71 -10.88 -6.22 -1.28
C ASP A 71 -10.60 -6.73 -2.70
N LEU A 72 -9.84 -7.82 -2.83
CA LEU A 72 -9.50 -8.42 -4.13
C LEU A 72 -10.60 -9.42 -4.50
N PRO A 73 -11.52 -9.11 -5.46
CA PRO A 73 -12.18 -10.17 -6.17
C PRO A 73 -11.08 -10.92 -6.95
N ALA A 74 -11.14 -12.26 -6.98
CA ALA A 74 -10.08 -13.15 -7.46
C ALA A 74 -9.61 -12.97 -8.94
N GLU A 75 -10.02 -11.90 -9.62
CA GLU A 75 -9.92 -11.71 -11.07
C GLU A 75 -9.11 -10.45 -11.47
N SER A 76 -8.34 -9.84 -10.57
CA SER A 76 -7.60 -8.61 -10.86
C SER A 76 -6.11 -8.70 -10.50
N ALA A 77 -5.43 -9.67 -11.10
CA ALA A 77 -3.98 -9.67 -11.22
C ALA A 77 -3.63 -9.47 -12.71
N SER A 78 -3.03 -8.33 -13.03
CA SER A 78 -2.52 -7.92 -14.35
C SER A 78 -3.52 -7.31 -15.34
N ASP A 79 -3.45 -5.99 -15.47
CA ASP A 79 -3.47 -5.30 -16.78
C ASP A 79 -2.87 -3.90 -16.53
N SER A 80 -1.68 -3.55 -17.03
CA SER A 80 -1.49 -2.91 -18.34
C SER A 80 0.04 -2.89 -18.59
N LYS A 81 0.63 -3.59 -19.56
CA LYS A 81 0.56 -3.51 -21.03
C LYS A 81 1.71 -2.66 -21.62
N THR A 82 2.69 -3.41 -22.12
CA THR A 82 3.66 -3.12 -23.18
C THR A 82 3.07 -2.35 -24.36
N GLU A 83 3.77 -1.31 -24.81
CA GLU A 83 4.10 -1.09 -26.24
C GLU A 83 5.41 -0.30 -26.36
#